data_AF-A0A7V4YPT0-F1
#
_entry.id   AF-A0A7V4YPT0-F1
#
_cell.length_a   1.000
_cell.length_b   1.000
_cell.length_c   1.000
_cell.angle_alpha   90.00
_cell.angle_beta   90.00
_cell.angle_gamma   90.00
#
_symmetry.space_group_name_H-M   'P 1'
#
loop_
_entity.id
_entity.type
_entity.pdbx_description
1 polymer ?
#
loop_
_entity_poly.entity_id
_entity_poly.type
_entity_poly.pdbx_seq_one_letter_code
_entity_poly.pdbx_strand_id
1 'polypeptide(L)' 'MVRKQFEINPDTKVRELLKAYPESAKILYEMGFDCLNCKGADEEPLRLAAQMHGFSPEELIKTIKKRLERGRKK' A
#
# COMPACT_ATOMS: atom_id res chain seq x y z
N MET A 1 -13.49 -14.32 -8.45
CA MET A 1 -12.75 -13.22 -9.12
C MET A 1 -11.33 -13.13 -8.55
N VAL A 2 -10.38 -13.94 -9.04
CA VAL A 2 -8.97 -13.81 -8.67
C VAL A 2 -8.38 -12.69 -9.53
N ARG A 3 -8.55 -11.45 -9.07
CA ARG A 3 -8.00 -10.28 -9.75
C ARG A 3 -6.48 -10.32 -9.60
N LYS A 4 -5.83 -10.61 -10.74
CA LYS A 4 -4.49 -10.28 -11.24
C LYS A 4 -3.37 -10.22 -10.19
N GLN A 5 -2.34 -11.02 -10.45
CA GLN A 5 -1.06 -11.09 -9.74
C GLN A 5 -0.31 -9.75 -9.89
N PHE A 6 -0.77 -8.71 -9.18
CA PHE A 6 -0.07 -7.44 -9.11
C PHE A 6 0.99 -7.57 -8.03
N GLU A 7 2.25 -7.65 -8.46
CA GLU A 7 3.37 -7.72 -7.55
C GLU A 7 3.61 -6.36 -6.93
N ILE A 8 3.33 -6.26 -5.62
CA ILE A 8 3.65 -5.06 -4.85
C ILE A 8 5.15 -5.07 -4.60
N ASN A 9 5.83 -4.08 -5.19
CA ASN A 9 7.25 -3.83 -5.08
C ASN A 9 7.49 -2.48 -4.41
N PRO A 10 8.69 -2.22 -3.86
CA PRO A 10 8.98 -0.97 -3.18
C PRO A 10 9.01 0.26 -4.12
N ASP A 11 9.18 0.05 -5.42
CA ASP A 11 9.03 1.05 -6.48
C ASP A 11 7.57 1.28 -6.90
N THR A 12 6.66 0.42 -6.46
CA THR A 12 5.24 0.59 -6.77
C THR A 12 4.75 1.90 -6.17
N LYS A 13 4.14 2.74 -7.02
CA LYS A 13 3.51 3.98 -6.58
C LYS A 13 2.25 3.71 -5.77
N VAL A 14 1.97 4.54 -4.79
CA VAL A 14 0.78 4.37 -3.94
C VAL A 14 -0.50 4.41 -4.78
N ARG A 15 -0.60 5.33 -5.75
CA ARG A 15 -1.72 5.39 -6.71
C ARG A 15 -1.94 4.09 -7.50
N GLU A 16 -0.87 3.39 -7.89
CA GLU A 16 -0.95 2.15 -8.67
C GLU A 16 -1.46 1.02 -7.77
N LEU A 17 -0.95 0.96 -6.54
CA LEU A 17 -1.42 0.03 -5.53
C LEU A 17 -2.91 0.24 -5.23
N LEU A 18 -3.35 1.48 -5.02
CA LEU A 18 -4.76 1.81 -4.73
C LEU A 18 -5.68 1.48 -5.92
N LYS A 19 -5.22 1.69 -7.16
CA LYS A 19 -5.95 1.29 -8.37
C LYS A 19 -6.08 -0.22 -8.50
N ALA A 20 -5.02 -0.97 -8.18
CA ALA A 20 -5.03 -2.43 -8.21
C ALA A 20 -5.85 -3.02 -7.07
N TYR A 21 -5.71 -2.45 -5.87
CA TYR A 21 -6.31 -2.89 -4.61
C TYR A 21 -6.90 -1.69 -3.86
N PRO A 22 -8.14 -1.28 -4.13
CA PRO A 22 -8.77 -0.16 -3.44
C PRO A 22 -8.92 -0.39 -1.93
N GLU A 23 -9.00 -1.65 -1.50
CA GLU A 23 -8.98 -2.07 -0.10
C GLU A 23 -7.66 -1.74 0.63
N SER A 24 -6.54 -1.58 -0.10
CA SER A 24 -5.27 -1.16 0.48
C SER A 24 -5.30 0.27 1.01
N ALA A 25 -6.22 1.12 0.54
CA ALA A 25 -6.46 2.44 1.11
C ALA A 25 -6.76 2.36 2.61
N LYS A 26 -7.64 1.41 3.00
CA LYS A 26 -8.02 1.21 4.39
C LYS A 26 -6.84 0.71 5.23
N ILE A 27 -6.03 -0.18 4.66
CA ILE A 27 -4.84 -0.73 5.34
C ILE A 27 -3.82 0.39 5.59
N LEU A 28 -3.54 1.21 4.57
CA LEU A 28 -2.64 2.36 4.67
C LEU A 28 -3.15 3.36 5.71
N TYR A 29 -4.45 3.65 5.69
CA TYR A 29 -5.12 4.51 6.68
C TYR A 29 -4.95 3.97 8.11
N GLU A 30 -5.19 2.67 8.34
CA GLU A 30 -4.97 2.02 9.64
C GLU A 30 -3.51 2.03 10.09
N MET A 31 -2.56 2.07 9.15
CA MET A 31 -1.12 2.15 9.44
C MET A 31 -0.63 3.59 9.66
N GLY A 32 -1.51 4.59 9.57
CA GLY A 32 -1.15 6.00 9.76
C GLY A 32 -0.61 6.69 8.51
N PHE A 33 -0.77 6.08 7.33
CA PHE A 33 -0.53 6.73 6.03
C PHE A 33 -1.74 7.59 5.63
N ASP A 34 -2.16 8.49 6.51
CA ASP A 34 -3.24 9.45 6.23
C ASP A 34 -2.85 10.51 5.17
N CYS A 35 -1.53 10.65 4.94
CA CYS A 35 -0.94 11.61 4.01
C CYS A 35 -1.29 11.40 2.53
N LEU A 36 -2.10 10.39 2.17
CA LEU A 36 -2.63 10.15 0.82
C LEU A 36 -3.36 11.36 0.21
N ASN A 37 -3.80 12.32 1.02
CA ASN A 37 -4.43 13.57 0.58
C ASN A 37 -3.45 14.75 0.40
N CYS A 38 -2.16 14.59 0.71
CA CYS A 38 -1.15 15.61 0.45
C CYS A 38 -0.75 15.51 -1.04
N LYS A 39 -0.80 16.63 -1.78
CA LYS A 39 -0.78 16.78 -3.26
C LYS A 39 0.36 16.10 -4.08
N GLY A 40 1.14 15.19 -3.51
CA GLY A 40 2.12 14.35 -4.22
C GLY A 40 2.32 12.95 -3.63
N ALA A 41 1.72 12.62 -2.49
CA ALA A 41 1.94 11.33 -1.80
C ALA A 41 1.37 10.13 -2.57
N ASP A 42 0.38 10.37 -3.42
CA ASP A 42 -0.17 9.36 -4.33
C ASP A 42 0.82 8.96 -5.44
N GLU A 43 1.71 9.88 -5.85
CA GLU A 43 2.73 9.61 -6.87
C GLU A 43 4.07 9.11 -6.30
N GLU A 44 4.22 9.13 -4.98
CA GLU A 44 5.41 8.62 -4.30
C GLU A 44 5.48 7.07 -4.35
N PRO A 45 6.69 6.49 -4.41
CA PRO A 45 6.89 5.05 -4.28
C PRO A 45 6.67 4.61 -2.82
N LEU A 46 6.13 3.40 -2.63
CA LEU A 46 5.87 2.82 -1.31
C LEU A 46 7.11 2.82 -0.41
N ARG A 47 8.31 2.67 -0.97
CA ARG A 47 9.56 2.77 -0.20
C ARG A 47 9.81 4.13 0.40
N LEU A 48 9.55 5.21 -0.34
CA LEU A 48 9.76 6.55 0.18
C LEU A 48 8.76 6.84 1.29
N ALA A 49 7.48 6.47 1.07
CA ALA A 49 6.46 6.54 2.08
C ALA A 49 6.86 5.74 3.35
N ALA A 50 7.34 4.50 3.20
CA ALA A 50 7.81 3.70 4.33
C ALA A 50 8.95 4.41 5.08
N GLN A 51 9.97 4.89 4.37
CA GLN A 51 11.12 5.57 4.98
C GLN A 51 10.75 6.88 5.68
N MET A 52 9.86 7.69 5.10
CA MET A 52 9.38 8.94 5.71
C MET A 52 8.60 8.68 7.01
N HIS A 53 7.93 7.54 7.11
CA HIS A 53 7.20 7.12 8.30
C HIS A 53 8.01 6.19 9.22
N GLY A 54 9.31 5.98 8.97
CA GLY A 54 10.20 5.18 9.82
C GLY A 54 9.99 3.66 9.72
N PHE A 55 9.33 3.18 8.67
CA PHE A 55 9.13 1.75 8.39
C PHE A 55 10.08 1.24 7.31
N SER A 56 10.44 -0.04 7.40
CA SER A 56 11.14 -0.71 6.31
C SER A 56 10.19 -0.95 5.13
N PRO A 57 10.61 -0.68 3.87
CA PRO A 57 9.79 -0.91 2.68
C PRO A 57 9.25 -2.34 2.59
N GLU A 58 10.06 -3.33 2.97
CA GLU A 58 9.69 -4.74 2.95
C GLU A 58 8.59 -5.07 3.98
N GLU A 59 8.70 -4.52 5.19
CA GLU A 59 7.71 -4.71 6.27
C GLU A 59 6.37 -4.08 5.91
N LEU A 60 6.39 -2.90 5.29
CA LEU A 60 5.17 -2.25 4.78
C LEU A 60 4.49 -3.13 3.74
N ILE A 61 5.24 -3.58 2.71
CA ILE A 61 4.71 -4.43 1.64
C ILE A 61 4.16 -5.74 2.19
N LYS A 62 4.90 -6.39 3.08
CA LYS A 62 4.48 -7.65 3.72
C LYS A 62 3.21 -7.46 4.54
N THR A 63 3.09 -6.36 5.27
CA THR A 63 1.89 -6.04 6.05
C THR A 63 0.69 -5.80 5.14
N ILE A 64 0.87 -5.03 4.07
CA ILE A 64 -0.17 -4.80 3.05
C ILE A 64 -0.59 -6.14 2.45
N LYS A 65 0.33 -6.96 1.91
CA LYS A 65 0.03 -8.29 1.35
C LYS A 65 -0.75 -9.17 2.34
N LYS A 66 -0.27 -9.28 3.58
CA LYS A 66 -0.92 -10.09 4.63
C LYS A 66 -2.33 -9.59 4.98
N ARG A 67 -2.54 -8.27 4.98
CA ARG A 67 -3.85 -7.66 5.25
C ARG A 67 -4.81 -7.83 4.06
N LEU A 68 -4.32 -7.70 2.82
CA LEU A 68 -5.08 -7.99 1.59
C LEU A 68 -5.55 -9.45 1.57
N GLU A 69 -4.67 -10.39 1.93
CA GLU A 69 -5.04 -11.81 2.03
C GLU A 69 -6.08 -12.08 3.13
N ARG A 70 -6.03 -11.33 4.23
CA ARG A 70 -7.04 -11.40 5.31
C ARG A 70 -8.38 -10.78 4.92
N GLY A 71 -8.39 -9.69 4.15
CA GLY A 71 -9.61 -9.03 3.65
C GLY A 71 -10.40 -9.90 2.67
N ARG A 72 -9.73 -10.81 1.96
CA ARG A 72 -10.32 -11.76 1.02
C ARG A 72 -11.19 -12.87 1.64
N LYS A 73 -11.22 -13.00 2.96
CA LYS A 73 -11.82 -14.17 3.65
C LYS A 73 -13.29 -13.99 4.06
N LYS A 74 -14.05 -13.11 3.40
CA LYS A 74 -15.48 -12.93 3.69
C LYS A 74 -16.33 -13.23 2.47
#